data_AF-A0A6P8IWH3-F1
#
_entry.id   AF-A0A6P8IWH3-F1
#
_cell.length_a   1.000
_cell.length_b   1.000
_cell.length_c   1.000
_cell.angle_alpha   90.00
_cell.angle_beta   90.00
_cell.angle_gamma   90.00
#
_symmetry.space_group_name_H-M   'P 1'
#
loop_
_entity.id
_entity.type
_entity.pdbx_description
1 polymer ?
#
loop_
_entity_poly.entity_id
_entity_poly.type
_entity_poly.pdbx_seq_one_letter_code
_entity_poly.pdbx_strand_id
1 'polypeptide(L)'
;MDDGTGIISLHAIDNEDGTPRFTGIPDTVIPIYTFDWNPCTPLKTEGPCQGSNACQHTPDLFPVGKPNTTFSVNPDGTVLITYEKVTYEDHGRKLQVTLKCDATEKGSFVDGISEYGVGTESIYVGTFTSRCACPDVCPMYESVDLKK
;
A
#
# COMPACT_ATOMS: atom_id res chain seq x y z
N MET A 1 8.91 27.57 8.83
CA MET A 1 7.58 27.11 9.30
C MET A 1 7.01 26.39 8.10
N ASP A 2 6.98 25.08 8.19
CA ASP A 2 6.35 24.19 7.20
C ASP A 2 4.85 24.21 7.50
N ASP A 3 4.06 24.69 6.56
CA ASP A 3 2.59 24.80 6.66
C ASP A 3 1.90 23.45 6.40
N GLY A 4 2.68 22.37 6.27
CA GLY A 4 2.19 21.02 6.01
C GLY A 4 1.82 20.78 4.55
N THR A 5 2.28 21.64 3.63
CA THR A 5 1.93 21.59 2.19
C THR A 5 2.91 20.79 1.33
N GLY A 6 3.82 20.02 1.94
CA GLY A 6 4.80 19.21 1.21
C GLY A 6 4.20 17.99 0.49
N ILE A 7 4.94 17.48 -0.48
CA ILE A 7 4.52 16.32 -1.27
C ILE A 7 4.93 15.04 -0.55
N ILE A 8 3.96 14.16 -0.31
CA ILE A 8 4.23 12.78 0.11
C ILE A 8 4.45 11.93 -1.13
N SER A 9 5.60 11.25 -1.21
CA SER A 9 5.92 10.33 -2.29
C SER A 9 6.39 8.98 -1.78
N LEU A 10 5.74 7.92 -2.26
CA LEU A 10 6.15 6.54 -2.01
C LEU A 10 7.02 5.96 -3.13
N HIS A 11 7.34 6.74 -4.17
CA HIS A 11 8.08 6.24 -5.34
C HIS A 11 9.46 5.67 -4.95
N ALA A 12 10.16 6.30 -4.01
CA ALA A 12 11.46 5.86 -3.52
C ALA A 12 11.44 4.51 -2.77
N ILE A 13 10.25 4.02 -2.41
CA ILE A 13 10.04 2.73 -1.75
C ILE A 13 9.10 1.84 -2.55
N ASP A 14 8.83 2.18 -3.81
CA ASP A 14 8.16 1.31 -4.75
C ASP A 14 9.18 0.39 -5.42
N ASN A 15 8.81 -0.87 -5.64
CA ASN A 15 9.59 -1.76 -6.48
C ASN A 15 9.04 -1.69 -7.92
N GLU A 16 9.68 -0.90 -8.78
CA GLU A 16 9.25 -0.68 -10.18
C GLU A 16 9.35 -1.94 -11.07
N ASP A 17 10.11 -2.94 -10.63
CA ASP A 17 10.15 -4.24 -11.29
C ASP A 17 8.82 -5.01 -11.13
N GLY A 18 7.97 -4.62 -10.18
CA GLY A 18 6.68 -5.24 -9.88
C GLY A 18 6.79 -6.41 -8.89
N THR A 19 7.95 -6.62 -8.27
CA THR A 19 8.04 -7.48 -7.08
C THR A 19 7.41 -6.76 -5.88
N PRO A 20 6.78 -7.47 -4.94
CA PRO A 20 6.25 -6.81 -3.74
C PRO A 20 7.38 -6.21 -2.91
N ARG A 21 7.27 -4.92 -2.56
CA ARG A 21 8.23 -4.26 -1.68
C ARG A 21 8.13 -4.76 -0.25
N PHE A 22 6.89 -4.89 0.23
CA PHE A 22 6.57 -5.27 1.58
C PHE A 22 5.89 -6.63 1.53
N THR A 23 6.48 -7.62 2.17
CA THR A 23 5.99 -8.99 2.14
C THR A 23 5.70 -9.50 3.54
N GLY A 24 4.83 -10.50 3.64
CA GLY A 24 4.53 -11.16 4.92
C GLY A 24 3.87 -10.24 5.95
N ILE A 25 3.15 -9.20 5.50
CA ILE A 25 2.38 -8.31 6.38
C ILE A 25 1.30 -9.14 7.05
N PRO A 26 1.23 -9.23 8.39
CA PRO A 26 0.27 -10.11 9.05
C PRO A 26 -1.16 -9.58 8.91
N ASP A 27 -2.12 -10.49 8.78
CA ASP A 27 -3.52 -10.20 9.08
C ASP A 27 -3.71 -9.99 10.59
N THR A 28 -4.57 -9.04 10.98
CA THR A 28 -4.75 -8.72 12.41
C THR A 28 -5.62 -9.72 13.17
N VAL A 29 -6.39 -10.55 12.46
CA VAL A 29 -7.38 -11.47 13.05
C VAL A 29 -7.00 -12.92 12.81
N ILE A 30 -6.55 -13.27 11.60
CA ILE A 30 -6.27 -14.64 11.17
C ILE A 30 -4.75 -14.82 11.01
N PRO A 31 -4.03 -15.39 12.00
CA PRO A 31 -2.56 -15.33 12.04
C PRO A 31 -1.83 -16.08 10.91
N ILE A 32 -2.53 -16.97 10.20
CA ILE A 32 -1.97 -17.71 9.07
C ILE A 32 -2.06 -16.91 7.76
N TYR A 33 -2.79 -15.79 7.75
CA TYR A 33 -2.94 -14.95 6.58
C TYR A 33 -1.90 -13.85 6.58
N THR A 34 -1.28 -13.66 5.42
CA THR A 34 -0.31 -12.59 5.21
C THR A 34 -0.62 -11.84 3.92
N PHE A 35 -0.05 -10.65 3.80
CA PHE A 35 -0.18 -9.82 2.61
C PHE A 35 1.18 -9.39 2.09
N ASP A 36 1.26 -9.36 0.77
CA ASP A 36 2.32 -8.73 0.03
C ASP A 36 1.77 -7.44 -0.59
N TRP A 37 2.53 -6.35 -0.60
CA TRP A 37 2.10 -5.05 -1.10
C TRP A 37 3.24 -4.30 -1.81
N ASN A 38 2.86 -3.61 -2.88
CA ASN A 38 3.70 -2.63 -3.56
C ASN A 38 2.93 -1.31 -3.72
N PRO A 39 3.48 -0.17 -3.28
CA PRO A 39 2.74 1.09 -3.19
C PRO A 39 2.18 1.61 -4.51
N CYS A 40 2.97 1.59 -5.59
CA CYS A 40 2.63 2.25 -6.83
C CYS A 40 2.57 1.26 -7.99
N THR A 41 3.63 0.48 -8.20
CA THR A 41 3.72 -0.45 -9.33
C THR A 41 2.91 -1.72 -9.05
N PRO A 42 1.94 -2.09 -9.91
CA PRO A 42 1.22 -3.34 -9.75
C PRO A 42 2.13 -4.57 -9.82
N LEU A 43 1.75 -5.60 -9.08
CA LEU A 43 2.48 -6.83 -8.92
C LEU A 43 2.61 -7.57 -10.26
N LYS A 44 3.83 -7.99 -10.59
CA LYS A 44 4.16 -8.86 -11.72
C LYS A 44 4.45 -10.28 -11.23
N THR A 45 3.59 -10.78 -10.33
CA THR A 45 3.64 -12.16 -9.84
C THR A 45 2.92 -13.10 -10.80
N GLU A 46 3.16 -14.41 -10.66
CA GLU A 46 2.30 -15.41 -11.29
C GLU A 46 0.95 -15.51 -10.56
N GLY A 47 -0.08 -15.99 -11.28
CA GLY A 47 -1.37 -16.31 -10.68
C GLY A 47 -2.32 -15.10 -10.50
N PRO A 48 -3.28 -15.20 -9.58
CA PRO A 48 -4.43 -14.29 -9.53
C PRO A 48 -4.10 -12.87 -9.05
N CYS A 49 -2.92 -12.67 -8.44
CA CYS A 49 -2.45 -11.36 -7.98
C CYS A 49 -1.71 -10.54 -9.05
N GLN A 50 -1.55 -11.07 -10.26
CA GLN A 50 -0.97 -10.30 -11.35
C GLN A 50 -1.82 -9.05 -11.63
N GLY A 51 -1.20 -7.87 -11.59
CA GLY A 51 -1.88 -6.60 -11.84
C GLY A 51 -2.58 -5.96 -10.63
N SER A 52 -2.59 -6.61 -9.46
CA SER A 52 -3.03 -5.99 -8.20
C SER A 52 -1.89 -5.21 -7.53
N ASN A 53 -2.18 -4.39 -6.52
CA ASN A 53 -1.13 -3.74 -5.71
C ASN A 53 -0.86 -4.48 -4.40
N ALA A 54 -1.78 -5.34 -3.97
CA ALA A 54 -1.53 -6.30 -2.90
C ALA A 54 -2.05 -7.70 -3.24
N CYS A 55 -1.52 -8.68 -2.53
CA CYS A 55 -1.90 -10.08 -2.61
C CYS A 55 -2.09 -10.62 -1.19
N GLN A 56 -3.24 -11.23 -0.90
CA GLN A 56 -3.45 -11.97 0.35
C GLN A 56 -3.06 -13.43 0.13
N HIS A 57 -2.40 -14.02 1.13
CA HIS A 57 -1.95 -15.41 1.16
C HIS A 57 -2.76 -16.15 2.22
N THR A 58 -3.65 -17.04 1.78
CA THR A 58 -4.53 -17.85 2.64
C THR A 58 -4.54 -19.30 2.15
N PRO A 59 -3.43 -20.02 2.31
CA PRO A 59 -2.93 -21.06 1.40
C PRO A 59 -3.00 -20.82 -0.12
N ASP A 60 -4.08 -20.24 -0.63
CA ASP A 60 -4.22 -19.72 -1.99
C ASP A 60 -3.86 -18.23 -2.06
N LEU A 61 -3.85 -17.67 -3.27
CA LEU A 61 -3.53 -16.27 -3.53
C LEU A 61 -4.80 -15.51 -3.93
N PHE A 62 -5.02 -14.34 -3.33
CA PHE A 62 -6.15 -13.49 -3.67
C PHE A 62 -5.73 -12.05 -3.93
N PRO A 63 -6.10 -11.43 -5.07
CA PRO A 63 -5.73 -10.06 -5.36
C PRO A 63 -6.48 -9.10 -4.43
N VAL A 64 -5.79 -8.05 -3.99
CA VAL A 64 -6.34 -7.06 -3.06
C VAL A 64 -5.99 -5.66 -3.56
N GLY A 65 -7.00 -4.96 -4.09
CA GLY A 65 -6.83 -3.65 -4.71
C GLY A 65 -6.01 -3.69 -6.00
N LYS A 66 -6.27 -2.76 -6.92
CA LYS A 66 -5.52 -2.60 -8.17
C LYS A 66 -5.19 -1.11 -8.41
N PRO A 67 -4.40 -0.77 -9.44
CA PRO A 67 -4.03 0.61 -9.75
C PRO A 67 -5.23 1.53 -9.96
N ASN A 68 -4.98 2.82 -10.22
CA ASN A 68 -5.96 3.92 -10.23
C ASN A 68 -6.35 4.37 -8.80
N THR A 69 -5.34 4.63 -7.98
CA THR A 69 -5.49 5.08 -6.60
C THR A 69 -6.10 6.47 -6.49
N THR A 70 -6.94 6.67 -5.48
CA THR A 70 -7.37 7.99 -5.01
C THR A 70 -6.77 8.30 -3.65
N PHE A 71 -6.67 9.59 -3.32
CA PHE A 71 -6.08 10.07 -2.08
C PHE A 71 -7.07 10.98 -1.35
N SER A 72 -7.13 10.84 -0.03
CA SER A 72 -7.86 11.76 0.86
C SER A 72 -7.06 12.03 2.12
N VAL A 73 -7.33 13.16 2.78
CA VAL A 73 -6.72 13.49 4.08
C VAL A 73 -7.73 13.19 5.16
N ASN A 74 -7.35 12.37 6.14
CA ASN A 74 -8.15 12.06 7.32
C ASN A 74 -8.22 13.28 8.26
N PRO A 75 -9.20 13.35 9.17
CA PRO A 75 -9.31 14.47 10.13
C PRO A 75 -8.09 14.65 11.05
N ASP A 76 -7.30 13.59 11.26
CA ASP A 76 -6.06 13.61 12.04
C ASP A 76 -4.83 14.06 11.22
N GLY A 77 -5.02 14.42 9.95
CA GLY A 77 -3.98 14.88 9.04
C GLY A 77 -3.23 13.75 8.32
N THR A 78 -3.51 12.48 8.60
CA THR A 78 -2.92 11.35 7.86
C THR A 78 -3.50 11.25 6.46
N VAL A 79 -2.72 10.75 5.50
CA VAL A 79 -3.19 10.55 4.12
C VAL A 79 -3.70 9.13 3.95
N LEU A 80 -4.88 8.96 3.39
CA LEU A 80 -5.46 7.68 3.01
C LEU A 80 -5.28 7.46 1.51
N ILE A 81 -4.57 6.39 1.14
CA ILE A 81 -4.58 5.85 -0.22
C ILE A 81 -5.74 4.88 -0.33
N THR A 82 -6.55 5.02 -1.37
CA THR A 82 -7.57 4.04 -1.73
C THR A 82 -7.25 3.47 -3.11
N TYR A 83 -6.98 2.18 -3.17
CA TYR A 83 -6.77 1.46 -4.43
C TYR A 83 -8.11 1.14 -5.10
N GLU A 84 -8.12 1.01 -6.43
CA GLU A 84 -9.32 0.60 -7.13
C GLU A 84 -9.67 -0.84 -6.72
N LYS A 85 -10.97 -1.14 -6.64
CA LYS A 85 -11.45 -2.48 -6.32
C LYS A 85 -11.07 -3.46 -7.43
N VAL A 86 -10.57 -4.63 -7.05
CA VAL A 86 -10.52 -5.81 -7.93
C VAL A 86 -11.75 -6.68 -7.68
N THR A 87 -12.36 -7.20 -8.74
CA THR A 87 -13.42 -8.22 -8.61
C THR A 87 -12.79 -9.57 -8.91
N TYR A 88 -12.89 -10.50 -7.98
CA TYR A 88 -12.36 -11.86 -8.08
C TYR A 88 -13.42 -12.85 -7.63
N GLU A 89 -13.78 -13.82 -8.48
CA GLU A 89 -14.84 -14.81 -8.21
C GLU A 89 -16.16 -14.17 -7.72
N ASP A 90 -16.60 -13.12 -8.42
CA ASP A 90 -17.80 -12.32 -8.09
C ASP A 90 -17.73 -11.54 -6.75
N HIS A 91 -16.59 -11.57 -6.06
CA HIS A 91 -16.37 -10.83 -4.82
C HIS A 91 -15.45 -9.63 -5.03
N GLY A 92 -15.85 -8.48 -4.49
CA GLY A 92 -15.06 -7.26 -4.54
C GLY A 92 -13.98 -7.22 -3.47
N ARG A 93 -12.75 -6.85 -3.81
CA ARG A 93 -11.62 -6.75 -2.87
C ARG A 93 -10.94 -5.40 -3.04
N LYS A 94 -11.00 -4.56 -2.01
CA LYS A 94 -10.51 -3.17 -2.05
C LYS A 94 -9.44 -2.95 -0.99
N LEU A 95 -8.38 -2.24 -1.33
CA LEU A 95 -7.30 -1.90 -0.39
C LEU A 95 -7.35 -0.42 -0.02
N GLN A 96 -7.15 -0.14 1.27
CA GLN A 96 -7.03 1.19 1.83
C GLN A 96 -5.81 1.24 2.75
N VAL A 97 -4.89 2.16 2.49
CA VAL A 97 -3.64 2.30 3.26
C VAL A 97 -3.55 3.70 3.82
N THR A 98 -3.54 3.82 5.14
CA THR A 98 -3.27 5.10 5.83
C THR A 98 -1.77 5.29 5.96
N LEU A 99 -1.27 6.43 5.52
CA LEU A 99 0.12 6.83 5.60
C LEU A 99 0.38 7.56 6.91
N LYS A 100 1.28 7.00 7.72
CA LYS A 100 1.74 7.59 8.97
C LYS A 100 3.20 8.01 8.83
N CYS A 101 3.45 9.31 8.98
CA CYS A 101 4.81 9.85 9.00
C CYS A 101 5.55 9.40 10.26
N ASP A 102 6.71 8.78 10.06
CA ASP A 102 7.74 8.58 11.08
C ASP A 102 9.11 8.70 10.42
N ALA A 103 9.87 9.75 10.75
CA ALA A 103 11.14 10.04 10.11
C ALA A 103 12.22 8.94 10.30
N THR A 104 12.02 8.03 11.25
CA THR A 104 12.96 6.95 11.59
C THR A 104 12.63 5.63 10.90
N GLU A 105 11.38 5.44 10.47
CA GLU A 105 10.90 4.20 9.89
C GLU A 105 11.18 4.13 8.38
N LYS A 106 11.69 3.00 7.89
CA LYS A 106 11.88 2.79 6.45
C LYS A 106 10.56 2.45 5.76
N GLY A 107 9.64 1.79 6.47
CA GLY A 107 8.39 1.30 5.93
C GLY A 107 7.94 0.04 6.64
N SER A 108 6.79 0.08 7.31
CA SER A 108 6.24 -1.07 8.02
C SER A 108 4.71 -0.98 8.18
N PHE A 109 4.07 -2.15 8.28
CA PHE A 109 2.69 -2.31 8.75
C PHE A 109 2.74 -2.94 10.14
N VAL A 110 3.13 -2.16 11.15
CA VAL A 110 3.33 -2.67 12.53
C VAL A 110 2.07 -3.36 13.06
N ASP A 111 0.91 -2.78 12.80
CA ASP A 111 -0.38 -3.30 13.25
C ASP A 111 -0.96 -4.36 12.30
N GLY A 112 -0.32 -4.63 11.15
CA GLY A 112 -0.84 -5.52 10.12
C GLY A 112 -1.91 -4.90 9.22
N ILE A 113 -2.63 -5.77 8.50
CA ILE A 113 -3.79 -5.43 7.67
C ILE A 113 -5.02 -6.14 8.24
N SER A 114 -6.15 -5.43 8.35
CA SER A 114 -7.42 -6.02 8.77
C SER A 114 -8.42 -6.02 7.63
N GLU A 115 -9.30 -7.01 7.63
CA GLU A 115 -10.40 -7.15 6.68
C GLU A 115 -11.74 -6.82 7.35
N TYR A 116 -12.60 -6.08 6.65
CA TYR A 116 -14.02 -5.97 6.98
C TYR A 116 -14.89 -6.22 5.76
N GLY A 117 -15.86 -7.11 5.93
CA GLY A 117 -16.84 -7.45 4.90
C GLY A 117 -17.99 -6.46 4.85
N VAL A 118 -18.37 -6.04 3.64
CA VAL A 118 -19.54 -5.21 3.33
C VAL A 118 -20.28 -5.85 2.16
N GLY A 119 -21.31 -6.64 2.45
CA GLY A 119 -22.06 -7.36 1.42
C GLY A 119 -21.18 -8.36 0.67
N THR A 120 -21.06 -8.19 -0.64
CA THR A 120 -20.19 -8.99 -1.54
C THR A 120 -18.83 -8.31 -1.78
N GLU A 121 -18.38 -7.50 -0.83
CA GLU A 121 -17.08 -6.84 -0.88
C GLU A 121 -16.32 -7.04 0.43
N SER A 122 -15.00 -7.18 0.34
CA SER A 122 -14.07 -7.08 1.45
C SER A 122 -13.22 -5.84 1.26
N ILE A 123 -13.11 -5.03 2.32
CA ILE A 123 -12.21 -3.89 2.36
C ILE A 123 -11.08 -4.21 3.34
N TYR A 124 -9.86 -4.12 2.83
CA TYR A 124 -8.63 -4.36 3.55
C TYR A 124 -8.03 -3.02 3.94
N VAL A 125 -7.81 -2.81 5.24
CA VAL A 125 -7.22 -1.58 5.78
C VAL A 125 -5.94 -1.86 6.53
N GLY A 126 -4.93 -1.04 6.29
CA GLY A 126 -3.68 -1.06 7.04
C GLY A 126 -3.12 0.34 7.22
N THR A 127 -2.27 0.50 8.24
CA THR A 127 -1.48 1.72 8.43
C THR A 127 -0.04 1.44 8.04
N PHE A 128 0.43 2.14 7.00
CA PHE A 128 1.81 2.10 6.59
C PHE A 128 2.60 3.25 7.23
N THR A 129 3.58 2.91 8.05
CA THR A 129 4.44 3.88 8.73
C THR A 129 5.79 3.96 8.03
N SER A 130 6.18 5.16 7.61
CA SER A 130 7.46 5.39 6.91
C SER A 130 7.89 6.84 6.97
N ARG A 131 9.20 7.08 6.84
CA ARG A 131 9.75 8.41 6.56
C ARG A 131 9.24 8.97 5.25
N CYS A 132 8.92 8.12 4.27
CA CYS A 132 8.37 8.56 2.98
C CYS A 132 6.90 8.98 3.06
N ALA A 133 6.22 8.69 4.18
CA ALA A 133 4.91 9.25 4.49
C ALA A 133 5.01 10.66 5.12
N CYS A 134 6.22 11.15 5.40
CA CYS A 134 6.44 12.53 5.81
C CYS A 134 6.55 13.44 4.58
N PRO A 135 5.94 14.64 4.60
CA PRO A 135 6.04 15.60 3.50
C PRO A 135 7.49 15.93 3.12
N ASP A 136 7.79 15.96 1.81
CA ASP A 136 9.07 16.34 1.21
C ASP A 136 10.31 15.54 1.63
N VAL A 137 10.13 14.41 2.33
CA VAL A 137 11.26 13.58 2.79
C VAL A 137 11.77 12.63 1.71
N CYS A 138 10.89 12.08 0.88
CA CYS A 138 11.26 11.14 -0.17
C CYS A 138 11.05 11.73 -1.56
N PRO A 139 12.00 11.51 -2.50
CA PRO A 139 11.91 12.08 -3.83
C PRO A 139 10.83 11.41 -4.68
N MET A 140 10.17 12.20 -5.55
CA MET A 140 9.22 11.69 -6.55
C MET A 140 9.89 11.03 -7.77
N TYR A 141 11.16 11.34 -8.03
CA TYR A 141 11.97 10.79 -9.11
C TYR A 141 13.40 10.61 -8.59
N GLU A 142 14.10 9.55 -8.99
CA GLU A 142 15.54 9.52 -8.77
C GLU A 142 16.13 10.78 -9.43
N SER A 143 16.76 11.63 -8.64
CA SER A 143 17.61 12.69 -9.18
C SER A 143 18.67 12.00 -10.01
N VAL A 144 18.51 12.05 -11.34
CA VAL A 144 19.58 11.69 -12.28
C VAL A 144 20.75 12.58 -11.89
N ASP A 145 21.77 11.97 -11.29
CA ASP A 145 23.05 12.58 -11.02
C ASP A 145 23.60 13.08 -12.36
N LEU A 146 23.30 14.33 -12.73
CA LEU A 146 24.02 15.09 -13.75
C LEU A 146 25.40 15.39 -13.18
N LYS A 147 26.24 14.35 -13.10
CA LYS A 147 27.68 14.50 -12.94
C LYS A 147 28.19 15.20 -14.19
N LYS A 148 28.44 16.50 -14.05
CA LYS A 148 29.33 17.28 -14.92
C LYS A 148 30.76 16.75 -14.83
#